data_AF-A0A520LSB2-F1
#
_entry.id   AF-A0A520LSB2-F1
#
_cell.length_a   1.000
_cell.length_b   1.000
_cell.length_c   1.000
_cell.angle_alpha   90.00
_cell.angle_beta   90.00
_cell.angle_gamma   90.00
#
_symmetry.space_group_name_H-M   'P 1'
#
loop_
_entity.id
_entity.type
_entity.pdbx_description
1 polymer ?
#
loop_
_entity_poly.entity_id
_entity_poly.type
_entity_poly.pdbx_seq_one_letter_code
_entity_poly.pdbx_strand_id
1 'polypeptide(L)'
;MNHSNKIAVIIPAAGASSRFGGLMPKQFSRLGDETVLEKSVNLFLGISSVNQVVIAVNQNEDLIKSQSFYQDPRIKIVAGGSTRSESVFNAMAEVDESVEIVAIHDAARPWLKKIHFKDLLSHLANDQSIEGVFPVILATDSLRMKQGVDFIPVERENFFHVQTPQIFYHDSLKLALDKLQQKGLHMSDESQAMEHAGFKVLAVPGERSNIKITYFEDLTHHIGTDLRIGRGVDFHQFQPGDGLTLGNVFIDCKLSIVAHSDGDIILHAISDALLGAAGLR
;
A
#
# COMPACT_ATOMS: atom_id res chain seq x y z
N MET A 1 -15.02 15.50 -23.75
CA MET A 1 -14.23 14.30 -24.10
C MET A 1 -15.01 13.10 -23.57
N ASN A 2 -15.68 12.36 -24.46
CA ASN A 2 -16.54 11.22 -24.12
C ASN A 2 -16.06 9.98 -24.87
N HIS A 3 -14.86 9.53 -24.51
CA HIS A 3 -14.48 8.13 -24.64
C HIS A 3 -14.06 7.68 -23.24
N SER A 4 -14.66 6.61 -22.74
CA SER A 4 -14.23 5.96 -21.51
C SER A 4 -12.88 5.31 -21.78
N ASN A 5 -11.80 6.08 -21.71
CA ASN A 5 -10.45 5.54 -21.92
C ASN A 5 -10.30 4.31 -21.01
N LYS A 6 -10.00 3.17 -21.62
CA LYS A 6 -9.79 1.92 -20.91
C LYS A 6 -8.42 1.99 -20.24
N ILE A 7 -8.41 1.97 -18.91
CA ILE A 7 -7.18 2.07 -18.12
C ILE A 7 -6.87 0.71 -17.48
N ALA A 8 -5.62 0.26 -17.62
CA ALA A 8 -5.04 -0.77 -16.79
C ALA A 8 -4.11 -0.14 -15.73
N VAL A 9 -4.04 -0.78 -14.56
CA VAL A 9 -3.11 -0.39 -13.51
C VAL A 9 -2.18 -1.56 -13.23
N ILE A 10 -0.87 -1.33 -13.28
CA ILE A 10 0.15 -2.29 -12.88
C ILE A 10 0.63 -1.95 -11.47
N ILE A 11 0.60 -2.94 -10.58
CA ILE A 11 1.07 -2.83 -9.19
C ILE A 11 2.26 -3.79 -8.98
N PRO A 12 3.53 -3.33 -9.06
CA PRO A 12 4.67 -4.15 -8.69
C PRO A 12 4.72 -4.34 -7.17
N ALA A 13 4.53 -5.58 -6.73
CA ALA A 13 4.44 -5.99 -5.32
C ALA A 13 5.29 -7.24 -5.00
N ALA A 14 6.27 -7.59 -5.85
CA ALA A 14 7.14 -8.76 -5.66
C ALA A 14 8.41 -8.48 -4.82
N GLY A 15 8.62 -7.24 -4.38
CA GLY A 15 9.84 -6.84 -3.67
C GLY A 15 9.96 -7.46 -2.28
N ALA A 16 11.16 -7.98 -1.97
CA ALA A 16 11.48 -8.69 -0.72
C ALA A 16 11.53 -7.80 0.55
N SER A 17 11.22 -6.51 0.45
CA SER A 17 11.12 -5.59 1.61
C SER A 17 12.34 -5.56 2.55
N SER A 18 13.56 -5.77 2.03
CA SER A 18 14.79 -5.91 2.84
C SER A 18 15.09 -4.76 3.82
N ARG A 19 14.63 -3.54 3.52
CA ARG A 19 14.81 -2.34 4.36
C ARG A 19 13.75 -2.16 5.45
N PHE A 20 12.65 -2.91 5.40
CA PHE A 20 11.51 -2.74 6.28
C PHE A 20 11.66 -3.49 7.62
N GLY A 21 12.52 -4.52 7.69
CA GLY A 21 12.91 -5.16 8.96
C GLY A 21 11.87 -6.10 9.59
N GLY A 22 10.82 -6.50 8.86
CA GLY A 22 9.76 -7.39 9.36
C GLY A 22 9.82 -8.83 8.80
N LEU A 23 9.19 -9.78 9.50
CA LEU A 23 9.01 -11.17 9.05
C LEU A 23 8.03 -11.28 7.87
N MET A 24 7.08 -10.34 7.76
CA MET A 24 6.13 -10.26 6.64
C MET A 24 6.53 -9.15 5.66
N PRO A 25 6.30 -9.34 4.34
CA PRO A 25 6.52 -8.29 3.36
C PRO A 25 5.64 -7.06 3.67
N LYS A 26 6.21 -5.87 3.52
CA LYS A 26 5.59 -4.61 3.95
C LYS A 26 4.24 -4.34 3.28
N GLN A 27 4.06 -4.79 2.04
CA GLN A 27 2.82 -4.63 1.28
C GLN A 27 1.64 -5.37 1.92
N PHE A 28 1.88 -6.40 2.75
CA PHE A 28 0.83 -7.11 3.50
C PHE A 28 0.70 -6.63 4.95
N SER A 29 1.50 -5.65 5.38
CA SER A 29 1.33 -5.05 6.70
C SER A 29 0.00 -4.29 6.78
N ARG A 30 -0.64 -4.37 7.95
CA ARG A 30 -1.91 -3.69 8.22
C ARG A 30 -1.71 -2.19 8.34
N LEU A 31 -2.64 -1.44 7.76
CA LEU A 31 -2.78 0.00 7.85
C LEU A 31 -4.27 0.31 8.12
N GLY A 32 -4.67 0.24 9.38
CA GLY A 32 -6.07 0.25 9.79
C GLY A 32 -6.76 -1.08 9.43
N ASP A 33 -7.93 -0.98 8.80
CA ASP A 33 -8.76 -2.14 8.40
C ASP A 33 -8.30 -2.86 7.12
N GLU A 34 -7.30 -2.34 6.43
CA GLU A 34 -6.77 -2.86 5.16
C GLU A 34 -5.26 -3.08 5.27
N THR A 35 -4.68 -3.92 4.42
CA THR A 35 -3.24 -3.96 4.18
C THR A 35 -2.79 -2.76 3.36
N VAL A 36 -1.48 -2.49 3.36
CA VAL A 36 -0.86 -1.49 2.48
C VAL A 36 -1.20 -1.75 1.01
N LEU A 37 -1.17 -3.01 0.58
CA LEU A 37 -1.52 -3.41 -0.78
C LEU A 37 -3.01 -3.19 -1.07
N GLU A 38 -3.89 -3.56 -0.15
CA GLU A 38 -5.34 -3.32 -0.27
C GLU A 38 -5.65 -1.85 -0.45
N LYS A 39 -5.08 -0.96 0.38
CA LYS A 39 -5.29 0.49 0.20
C LYS A 39 -4.89 0.99 -1.17
N SER A 40 -3.76 0.53 -1.67
CA SER A 40 -3.25 0.90 -2.99
C SER A 40 -4.16 0.37 -4.12
N VAL A 41 -4.59 -0.90 -4.05
CA VAL A 41 -5.40 -1.56 -5.09
C VAL A 41 -6.85 -1.10 -5.08
N ASN A 42 -7.49 -1.06 -3.90
CA ASN A 42 -8.90 -0.71 -3.72
C ASN A 42 -9.20 0.73 -4.17
N LEU A 43 -8.21 1.63 -4.08
CA LEU A 43 -8.32 2.97 -4.65
C LEU A 43 -8.64 2.94 -6.15
N PHE A 44 -7.91 2.13 -6.92
CA PHE A 44 -8.08 2.00 -8.37
C PHE A 44 -9.34 1.23 -8.74
N LEU A 45 -9.66 0.17 -8.00
CA LEU A 45 -10.92 -0.55 -8.17
C LEU A 45 -12.15 0.34 -7.95
N GLY A 46 -12.02 1.38 -7.11
CA GLY A 46 -13.04 2.40 -6.91
C GLY A 46 -13.09 3.50 -7.98
N ILE A 47 -12.39 3.36 -9.11
CA ILE A 47 -12.41 4.30 -10.24
C ILE A 47 -13.02 3.58 -11.46
N SER A 48 -14.11 4.13 -11.99
CA SER A 48 -14.92 3.47 -13.04
C SER A 48 -14.20 3.29 -14.39
N SER A 49 -13.19 4.13 -14.68
CA SER A 49 -12.38 4.03 -15.90
C SER A 49 -11.24 3.00 -15.80
N VAL A 50 -11.02 2.41 -14.62
CA VAL A 50 -10.04 1.33 -14.44
C VAL A 50 -10.73 -0.01 -14.72
N ASN A 51 -10.34 -0.64 -15.82
CA ASN A 51 -10.93 -1.89 -16.30
C ASN A 51 -10.10 -3.11 -15.93
N GLN A 52 -8.82 -2.93 -15.63
CA GLN A 52 -7.91 -4.01 -15.30
C GLN A 52 -6.90 -3.55 -14.25
N VAL A 53 -6.55 -4.42 -13.31
CA VAL A 53 -5.44 -4.21 -12.39
C VAL A 53 -4.58 -5.46 -12.39
N VAL A 54 -3.32 -5.33 -12.81
CA VAL A 54 -2.35 -6.43 -12.86
C VAL A 54 -1.38 -6.28 -11.69
N ILE A 55 -1.32 -7.27 -10.81
CA ILE A 55 -0.51 -7.24 -9.59
C ILE A 55 0.60 -8.27 -9.73
N ALA A 56 1.85 -7.80 -9.78
CA ALA A 56 3.02 -8.69 -9.83
C ALA A 56 3.50 -8.99 -8.41
N VAL A 57 3.38 -10.26 -7.98
CA VAL A 57 3.76 -10.73 -6.64
C VAL A 57 4.83 -11.82 -6.72
N ASN A 58 5.47 -12.14 -5.60
CA ASN A 58 6.35 -13.32 -5.55
C ASN A 58 5.50 -14.58 -5.77
N GLN A 59 5.99 -15.56 -6.54
CA GLN A 59 5.25 -16.79 -6.88
C GLN A 59 4.75 -17.58 -5.66
N ASN A 60 5.46 -17.48 -4.53
CA ASN A 60 5.15 -18.20 -3.30
C ASN A 60 4.39 -17.35 -2.27
N GLU A 61 3.78 -16.25 -2.70
CA GLU A 61 3.11 -15.31 -1.80
C GLU A 61 1.65 -15.70 -1.55
N ASP A 62 1.41 -16.58 -0.57
CA ASP A 62 0.06 -17.03 -0.23
C ASP A 62 -0.82 -15.92 0.37
N LEU A 63 -0.24 -14.88 0.97
CA LEU A 63 -1.00 -13.76 1.55
C LEU A 63 -1.82 -12.99 0.51
N ILE A 64 -1.49 -13.08 -0.78
CA ILE A 64 -2.29 -12.43 -1.83
C ILE A 64 -3.73 -12.96 -1.88
N LYS A 65 -3.93 -14.24 -1.54
CA LYS A 65 -5.24 -14.91 -1.58
C LYS A 65 -6.20 -14.41 -0.50
N SER A 66 -5.67 -13.82 0.57
CA SER A 66 -6.47 -13.30 1.69
C SER A 66 -6.86 -11.83 1.51
N GLN A 67 -6.44 -11.18 0.43
CA GLN A 67 -6.74 -9.75 0.22
C GLN A 67 -8.19 -9.58 -0.27
N SER A 68 -8.87 -8.53 0.18
CA SER A 68 -10.26 -8.19 -0.13
C SER A 68 -10.57 -8.12 -1.63
N PHE A 69 -9.61 -7.69 -2.44
CA PHE A 69 -9.76 -7.58 -3.89
C PHE A 69 -9.54 -8.89 -4.64
N TYR A 70 -9.07 -9.97 -4.01
CA TYR A 70 -8.56 -11.17 -4.70
C TYR A 70 -9.57 -11.80 -5.69
N GLN A 71 -10.87 -11.68 -5.41
CA GLN A 71 -11.95 -12.23 -6.24
C GLN A 71 -12.57 -11.20 -7.20
N ASP A 72 -12.08 -9.95 -7.26
CA ASP A 72 -12.59 -8.95 -8.20
C ASP A 72 -12.17 -9.34 -9.63
N PRO A 73 -13.11 -9.41 -10.59
CA PRO A 73 -12.84 -9.90 -11.94
C PRO A 73 -11.87 -9.02 -12.75
N ARG A 74 -11.57 -7.80 -12.29
CA ARG A 74 -10.59 -6.91 -12.92
C ARG A 74 -9.16 -7.22 -12.46
N ILE A 75 -8.99 -7.99 -11.38
CA ILE A 75 -7.68 -8.34 -10.85
C ILE A 75 -7.06 -9.47 -11.65
N LYS A 76 -5.80 -9.27 -12.04
CA LYS A 76 -4.95 -10.34 -12.58
C LYS A 76 -3.66 -10.39 -11.77
N ILE A 77 -3.37 -11.56 -11.20
CA ILE A 77 -2.17 -11.77 -10.39
C ILE A 77 -1.15 -12.51 -11.24
N VAL A 78 0.08 -12.00 -11.26
CA VAL A 78 1.16 -12.52 -12.09
C VAL A 78 2.43 -12.71 -11.26
N ALA A 79 3.33 -13.56 -11.75
CA ALA A 79 4.65 -13.70 -11.17
C ALA A 79 5.49 -12.45 -11.44
N GLY A 80 5.94 -11.79 -10.38
CA GLY A 80 6.94 -10.75 -10.48
C GLY A 80 8.34 -11.30 -10.76
N GLY A 81 9.26 -10.38 -11.01
CA GLY A 81 10.66 -10.67 -11.28
C GLY A 81 11.58 -10.41 -10.09
N SER A 82 12.88 -10.61 -10.33
CA SER A 82 13.96 -10.30 -9.39
C SER A 82 14.12 -8.79 -9.14
N THR A 83 13.69 -7.97 -10.09
CA THR A 83 13.70 -6.50 -10.01
C THR A 83 12.30 -5.90 -10.13
N ARG A 84 12.15 -4.64 -9.72
CA ARG A 84 10.91 -3.86 -9.93
C ARG A 84 10.58 -3.77 -11.42
N SER A 85 11.59 -3.46 -12.26
CA SER A 85 11.44 -3.33 -13.71
C SER A 85 10.98 -4.65 -14.36
N GLU A 86 11.56 -5.78 -13.96
CA GLU A 86 11.14 -7.11 -14.45
C GLU A 86 9.71 -7.46 -13.99
N SER A 87 9.34 -7.08 -12.78
CA SER A 87 7.96 -7.26 -12.29
C SER A 87 6.94 -6.44 -13.09
N VAL A 88 7.30 -5.20 -13.49
CA VAL A 88 6.47 -4.36 -14.36
C VAL A 88 6.41 -4.96 -15.77
N PHE A 89 7.52 -5.44 -16.31
CA PHE A 89 7.57 -6.11 -17.62
C PHE A 89 6.64 -7.32 -17.68
N ASN A 90 6.73 -8.23 -16.69
CA ASN A 90 5.88 -9.41 -16.61
C ASN A 90 4.39 -9.04 -16.48
N ALA A 91 4.06 -7.99 -15.73
CA ALA A 91 2.69 -7.51 -15.62
C ALA A 91 2.19 -6.87 -16.92
N MET A 92 3.04 -6.11 -17.62
CA MET A 92 2.70 -5.48 -18.89
C MET A 92 2.33 -6.51 -19.96
N ALA A 93 2.97 -7.67 -19.98
CA ALA A 93 2.64 -8.77 -20.89
C ALA A 93 1.21 -9.32 -20.70
N GLU A 94 0.59 -9.06 -19.56
CA GLU A 94 -0.74 -9.55 -19.20
C GLU A 94 -1.82 -8.45 -19.27
N VAL A 95 -1.44 -7.22 -19.63
CA VAL A 95 -2.38 -6.12 -19.91
C VAL A 95 -3.10 -6.38 -21.23
N ASP A 96 -4.40 -6.17 -21.25
CA ASP A 96 -5.23 -6.36 -22.44
C ASP A 96 -4.88 -5.32 -23.53
N GLU A 97 -4.68 -5.77 -24.78
CA GLU A 97 -4.33 -4.90 -25.92
C GLU A 97 -5.38 -3.82 -26.23
N SER A 98 -6.62 -3.96 -25.73
CA SER A 98 -7.67 -2.95 -25.89
C SER A 98 -7.57 -1.81 -24.87
N VAL A 99 -6.64 -1.89 -23.92
CA VAL A 99 -6.33 -0.81 -22.97
C VAL A 99 -5.53 0.28 -23.68
N GLU A 100 -5.94 1.54 -23.49
CA GLU A 100 -5.27 2.68 -24.13
C GLU A 100 -4.18 3.27 -23.23
N ILE A 101 -4.41 3.22 -21.91
CA ILE A 101 -3.57 3.88 -20.92
C ILE A 101 -3.19 2.88 -19.83
N VAL A 102 -1.90 2.85 -19.49
CA VAL A 102 -1.38 2.04 -18.40
C VAL A 102 -0.80 2.95 -17.32
N ALA A 103 -1.25 2.75 -16.09
CA ALA A 103 -0.71 3.42 -14.92
C ALA A 103 0.11 2.42 -14.07
N ILE A 104 1.35 2.75 -13.73
CA ILE A 104 2.18 1.96 -12.83
C ILE A 104 2.20 2.63 -11.47
N HIS A 105 1.70 1.95 -10.44
CA HIS A 105 1.65 2.48 -9.07
C HIS A 105 2.34 1.56 -8.08
N ASP A 106 3.17 2.15 -7.21
CA ASP A 106 3.91 1.36 -6.22
C ASP A 106 2.94 0.86 -5.14
N ALA A 107 2.93 -0.46 -4.88
CA ALA A 107 2.11 -1.07 -3.83
C ALA A 107 2.29 -0.41 -2.45
N ALA A 108 3.48 0.13 -2.19
CA ALA A 108 3.86 0.76 -0.95
C ALA A 108 3.46 2.26 -0.84
N ARG A 109 2.59 2.77 -1.73
CA ARG A 109 2.06 4.14 -1.68
C ARG A 109 0.54 4.15 -1.45
N PRO A 110 0.07 3.83 -0.23
CA PRO A 110 -1.36 3.66 0.06
C PRO A 110 -2.13 5.00 0.17
N TRP A 111 -1.45 6.15 0.09
CA TRP A 111 -2.05 7.49 0.31
C TRP A 111 -2.24 8.31 -0.96
N LEU A 112 -2.20 7.67 -2.13
CA LEU A 112 -2.66 8.31 -3.35
C LEU A 112 -4.10 8.78 -3.19
N LYS A 113 -4.46 9.91 -3.81
CA LYS A 113 -5.84 10.40 -3.86
C LYS A 113 -6.41 10.27 -5.26
N LYS A 114 -7.70 9.93 -5.36
CA LYS A 114 -8.42 9.86 -6.66
C LYS A 114 -8.36 11.17 -7.44
N ILE A 115 -8.39 12.32 -6.74
CA ILE A 115 -8.29 13.62 -7.39
C ILE A 115 -6.93 13.83 -8.06
N HIS A 116 -5.84 13.42 -7.38
CA HIS A 116 -4.50 13.50 -7.94
C HIS A 116 -4.34 12.58 -9.15
N PHE A 117 -4.83 11.34 -9.09
CA PHE A 117 -4.80 10.46 -10.26
C PHE A 117 -5.57 11.02 -11.47
N LYS A 118 -6.74 11.64 -11.25
CA LYS A 118 -7.50 12.32 -12.31
C LYS A 118 -6.74 13.52 -12.88
N ASP A 119 -6.04 14.27 -12.04
CA ASP A 119 -5.22 15.40 -12.45
C ASP A 119 -4.07 14.95 -13.37
N LEU A 120 -3.35 13.88 -13.00
CA LEU A 120 -2.32 13.25 -13.84
C LEU A 120 -2.90 12.84 -15.22
N LEU A 121 -4.05 12.17 -15.24
CA LEU A 121 -4.73 11.80 -16.50
C LEU A 121 -5.09 13.03 -17.35
N SER A 122 -5.48 14.13 -16.72
CA SER A 122 -5.80 15.36 -17.43
C SER A 122 -4.58 16.00 -18.10
N HIS A 123 -3.41 15.95 -17.45
CA HIS A 123 -2.16 16.40 -18.04
C HIS A 123 -1.79 15.57 -19.27
N LEU A 124 -1.94 14.24 -19.20
CA LEU A 124 -1.68 13.36 -20.35
C LEU A 124 -2.63 13.65 -21.52
N ALA A 125 -3.92 13.86 -21.24
CA ALA A 125 -4.91 14.12 -22.28
C ALA A 125 -4.75 15.48 -22.97
N ASN A 126 -4.25 16.49 -22.24
CA ASN A 126 -4.15 17.87 -22.73
C ASN A 126 -2.92 18.16 -23.58
N ASP A 127 -1.93 17.27 -23.60
CA ASP A 127 -0.72 17.42 -24.41
C ASP A 127 -0.55 16.19 -25.32
N GLN A 128 -0.82 16.38 -26.61
CA GLN A 128 -0.73 15.32 -27.62
C GLN A 128 0.73 15.05 -28.06
N SER A 129 1.70 15.82 -27.57
CA SER A 129 3.12 15.67 -27.92
C SER A 129 3.90 14.77 -26.96
N ILE A 130 3.23 14.29 -25.90
CA ILE A 130 3.80 13.43 -24.87
C ILE A 130 3.14 12.06 -24.87
N GLU A 131 3.89 11.07 -24.39
CA GLU A 131 3.50 9.66 -24.33
C GLU A 131 3.29 9.19 -22.89
N GLY A 132 3.47 10.09 -21.93
CA GLY A 132 3.21 9.83 -20.53
C GLY A 132 3.50 10.98 -19.59
N VAL A 133 3.08 10.79 -18.35
CA VAL A 133 3.23 11.74 -17.25
C VAL A 133 3.74 11.01 -16.00
N PHE A 134 4.51 11.72 -15.17
CA PHE A 134 4.94 11.21 -13.88
C PHE A 134 4.99 12.34 -12.82
N PRO A 135 4.50 12.09 -11.60
CA PRO A 135 4.51 13.08 -10.55
C PRO A 135 5.90 13.29 -9.94
N VAL A 136 6.24 14.54 -9.65
CA VAL A 136 7.48 14.93 -8.97
C VAL A 136 7.22 15.89 -7.80
N ILE A 137 8.00 15.76 -6.74
CA ILE A 137 8.02 16.72 -5.62
C ILE A 137 9.45 17.22 -5.38
N LEU A 138 9.61 18.48 -5.00
CA LEU A 138 10.91 19.07 -4.71
C LEU A 138 11.57 18.40 -3.50
N ALA A 139 12.87 18.09 -3.59
CA ALA A 139 13.66 17.65 -2.46
C ALA A 139 13.82 18.80 -1.45
N THR A 140 13.34 18.61 -0.21
CA THR A 140 13.37 19.66 0.81
C THR A 140 14.54 19.54 1.78
N ASP A 141 15.06 18.35 1.98
CA ASP A 141 16.20 18.16 2.88
C ASP A 141 17.51 18.48 2.16
N SER A 142 18.53 18.86 2.93
CA SER A 142 19.86 19.10 2.38
C SER A 142 20.41 17.83 1.74
N LEU A 143 20.79 17.92 0.47
CA LEU A 143 21.31 16.79 -0.30
C LEU A 143 22.84 16.81 -0.36
N ARG A 144 23.41 15.60 -0.38
CA ARG A 144 24.84 15.36 -0.59
C ARG A 144 25.00 14.32 -1.69
N MET A 145 25.80 14.62 -2.70
CA MET A 145 26.23 13.63 -3.69
C MET A 145 27.44 12.86 -3.14
N LYS A 146 27.35 11.53 -3.15
CA LYS A 146 28.47 10.67 -2.77
C LYS A 146 29.46 10.57 -3.94
N GLN A 147 30.72 10.93 -3.69
CA GLN A 147 31.82 10.73 -4.63
C GLN A 147 32.96 10.00 -3.92
N GLY A 148 33.13 8.70 -4.21
CA GLY A 148 34.05 7.85 -3.45
C GLY A 148 33.66 7.75 -1.98
N VAL A 149 34.52 8.28 -1.09
CA VAL A 149 34.28 8.37 0.36
C VAL A 149 33.68 9.71 0.79
N ASP A 150 33.68 10.71 -0.09
CA ASP A 150 33.25 12.07 0.22
C ASP A 150 31.75 12.29 -0.02
N PHE A 151 31.20 13.25 0.71
CA PHE A 151 29.81 13.71 0.61
C PHE A 151 29.78 15.21 0.25
N ILE A 152 29.58 15.51 -1.02
CA ILE A 152 29.66 16.86 -1.58
C ILE A 152 28.27 17.51 -1.55
N PRO A 153 28.12 18.73 -1.02
CA PRO A 153 26.81 19.40 -1.01
C PRO A 153 26.36 19.72 -2.44
N VAL A 154 25.07 19.64 -2.69
CA VAL A 154 24.47 19.99 -3.99
C VAL A 154 23.33 20.98 -3.80
N GLU A 155 23.02 21.73 -4.86
CA GLU A 155 21.87 22.63 -4.92
C GLU A 155 20.58 21.81 -4.98
N ARG A 156 19.94 21.58 -3.83
CA ARG A 156 18.73 20.74 -3.70
C ARG A 156 17.57 21.20 -4.59
N GLU A 157 17.55 22.47 -4.98
CA GLU A 157 16.54 23.09 -5.83
C GLU A 157 16.48 22.45 -7.23
N ASN A 158 17.57 21.78 -7.65
CA ASN A 158 17.67 21.05 -8.90
C ASN A 158 17.26 19.56 -8.79
N PHE A 159 16.84 19.10 -7.61
CA PHE A 159 16.53 17.69 -7.36
C PHE A 159 15.07 17.48 -6.97
N PHE A 160 14.46 16.46 -7.57
CA PHE A 160 13.08 16.09 -7.35
C PHE A 160 12.98 14.61 -7.00
N HIS A 161 12.02 14.28 -6.12
CA HIS A 161 11.61 12.91 -5.91
C HIS A 161 10.51 12.55 -6.89
N VAL A 162 10.77 11.52 -7.69
CA VAL A 162 9.76 10.91 -8.55
C VAL A 162 8.79 10.08 -7.71
N GLN A 163 7.51 10.22 -8.00
CA GLN A 163 6.42 9.49 -7.38
C GLN A 163 5.71 8.60 -8.41
N THR A 164 4.80 7.76 -7.92
CA THR A 164 3.85 6.99 -8.73
C THR A 164 2.43 7.34 -8.27
N PRO A 165 1.40 7.30 -9.14
CA PRO A 165 1.36 6.60 -10.43
C PRO A 165 2.14 7.31 -11.54
N GLN A 166 2.86 6.54 -12.35
CA GLN A 166 3.35 7.00 -13.65
C GLN A 166 2.40 6.49 -14.72
N ILE A 167 1.98 7.34 -15.66
CA ILE A 167 0.88 7.02 -16.59
C ILE A 167 1.37 7.21 -18.01
N PHE A 168 1.18 6.20 -18.86
CA PHE A 168 1.68 6.17 -20.23
C PHE A 168 0.61 5.62 -21.18
N TYR A 169 0.72 5.95 -22.47
CA TYR A 169 -0.02 5.21 -23.49
C TYR A 169 0.52 3.78 -23.58
N HIS A 170 -0.40 2.82 -23.76
CA HIS A 170 -0.11 1.39 -23.74
C HIS A 170 1.02 0.99 -24.71
N ASP A 171 0.88 1.36 -25.98
CA ASP A 171 1.79 0.94 -27.04
C ASP A 171 3.21 1.50 -26.83
N SER A 172 3.29 2.76 -26.41
CA SER A 172 4.55 3.44 -26.11
C SER A 172 5.26 2.80 -24.92
N LEU A 173 4.54 2.50 -23.84
CA LEU A 173 5.09 1.79 -22.68
C LEU A 173 5.58 0.38 -23.05
N LYS A 174 4.77 -0.38 -23.80
CA LYS A 174 5.13 -1.72 -24.24
C LYS A 174 6.43 -1.72 -25.04
N LEU A 175 6.52 -0.83 -26.04
CA LEU A 175 7.72 -0.68 -26.85
C LEU A 175 8.95 -0.29 -26.02
N ALA A 176 8.78 0.62 -25.05
CA ALA A 176 9.87 1.06 -24.18
C ALA A 176 10.41 -0.09 -23.31
N LEU A 177 9.51 -0.85 -22.70
CA LEU A 177 9.87 -2.00 -21.86
C LEU A 177 10.51 -3.13 -22.68
N ASP A 178 9.99 -3.43 -23.88
CA ASP A 178 10.57 -4.41 -24.80
C ASP A 178 12.02 -4.05 -25.20
N LYS A 179 12.28 -2.76 -25.48
CA LYS A 179 13.64 -2.29 -25.79
C LYS A 179 14.60 -2.47 -24.61
N LEU A 180 14.15 -2.25 -23.38
CA LEU A 180 14.98 -2.48 -22.19
C LEU A 180 15.29 -3.98 -22.02
N GLN A 181 14.26 -4.83 -22.17
CA GLN A 181 14.41 -6.28 -22.04
C GLN A 181 15.39 -6.85 -23.07
N GLN A 182 15.26 -6.44 -24.34
CA GLN A 182 16.16 -6.89 -25.42
C GLN A 182 17.63 -6.49 -25.18
N LYS A 183 17.86 -5.35 -24.53
CA LYS A 183 19.21 -4.85 -24.20
C LYS A 183 19.72 -5.31 -22.83
N GLY A 184 18.91 -6.00 -22.03
CA GLY A 184 19.23 -6.36 -20.65
C GLY A 184 19.49 -5.14 -19.76
N LEU A 185 18.80 -4.02 -20.03
CA LEU A 185 18.93 -2.78 -19.25
C LEU A 185 17.87 -2.71 -18.17
N HIS A 186 18.24 -2.17 -17.02
CA HIS A 186 17.31 -1.93 -15.91
C HIS A 186 17.30 -0.43 -15.58
N MET A 187 16.11 0.16 -15.59
CA MET A 187 15.88 1.54 -15.18
C MET A 187 15.24 1.58 -13.79
N SER A 188 15.40 2.72 -13.11
CA SER A 188 14.89 2.88 -11.75
C SER A 188 13.37 3.15 -11.69
N ASP A 189 12.81 3.70 -12.77
CA ASP A 189 11.38 3.92 -12.99
C ASP A 189 11.00 3.82 -14.48
N GLU A 190 9.70 3.90 -14.77
CA GLU A 190 9.17 3.74 -16.12
C GLU A 190 9.33 5.02 -16.96
N SER A 191 9.36 6.22 -16.34
CA SER A 191 9.71 7.46 -17.04
C SER A 191 11.07 7.38 -17.73
N GLN A 192 12.09 6.85 -17.05
CA GLN A 192 13.42 6.64 -17.65
C GLN A 192 13.39 5.61 -18.79
N ALA A 193 12.55 4.59 -18.68
CA ALA A 193 12.36 3.62 -19.76
C ALA A 193 11.80 4.30 -21.02
N MET A 194 10.79 5.16 -20.85
CA MET A 194 10.16 5.92 -21.93
C MET A 194 11.14 6.90 -22.57
N GLU A 195 11.87 7.67 -21.76
CA GLU A 195 12.90 8.61 -22.24
C GLU A 195 14.00 7.88 -23.03
N HIS A 196 14.48 6.74 -22.51
CA HIS A 196 15.49 5.92 -23.19
C HIS A 196 14.98 5.38 -24.54
N ALA A 197 13.67 5.09 -24.64
CA ALA A 197 13.04 4.64 -25.87
C ALA A 197 12.83 5.77 -26.90
N GLY A 198 13.07 7.02 -26.53
CA GLY A 198 12.92 8.22 -27.36
C GLY A 198 11.57 8.90 -27.22
N PHE A 199 10.73 8.48 -26.27
CA PHE A 199 9.43 9.08 -26.03
C PHE A 199 9.54 10.31 -25.13
N LYS A 200 8.65 11.28 -25.38
CA LYS A 200 8.53 12.46 -24.52
C LYS A 200 7.59 12.14 -23.37
N VAL A 201 8.02 12.47 -22.16
CA VAL A 201 7.21 12.35 -20.93
C VAL A 201 7.21 13.68 -20.20
N LEU A 202 6.12 13.96 -19.49
CA LEU A 202 5.95 15.21 -18.75
C LEU A 202 6.02 14.98 -17.25
N ALA A 203 6.96 15.63 -16.60
CA ALA A 203 6.97 15.76 -15.14
C ALA A 203 5.85 16.70 -14.72
N VAL A 204 5.00 16.26 -13.80
CA VAL A 204 3.85 17.02 -13.29
C VAL A 204 3.91 17.14 -11.75
N PRO A 205 3.27 18.14 -11.14
CA PRO A 205 3.30 18.30 -9.68
C PRO A 205 2.75 17.06 -8.96
N GLY A 206 3.54 16.49 -8.04
CA GLY A 206 3.13 15.39 -7.17
C GLY A 206 2.51 15.87 -5.85
N GLU A 207 2.09 14.92 -5.01
CA GLU A 207 1.55 15.20 -3.68
C GLU A 207 2.52 14.76 -2.57
N ARG A 208 2.87 15.67 -1.65
CA ARG A 208 3.69 15.32 -0.46
C ARG A 208 3.05 14.24 0.41
N SER A 209 1.72 14.15 0.46
CA SER A 209 1.00 13.11 1.19
C SER A 209 1.10 11.71 0.56
N ASN A 210 1.49 11.60 -0.73
CA ASN A 210 1.64 10.33 -1.43
C ASN A 210 2.99 9.65 -1.11
N ILE A 211 3.21 9.42 0.18
CA ILE A 211 4.46 8.90 0.74
C ILE A 211 4.62 7.41 0.37
N LYS A 212 5.85 7.00 0.13
CA LYS A 212 6.21 5.59 -0.07
C LYS A 212 6.68 4.99 1.25
N ILE A 213 5.96 3.99 1.74
CA ILE A 213 6.38 3.19 2.88
C ILE A 213 7.67 2.45 2.50
N THR A 214 8.75 2.82 3.16
CA THR A 214 10.08 2.26 2.95
C THR A 214 10.59 1.57 4.20
N TYR A 215 10.35 2.19 5.36
CA TYR A 215 10.72 1.70 6.69
C TYR A 215 9.47 1.40 7.53
N PHE A 216 9.64 0.67 8.62
CA PHE A 216 8.52 0.30 9.51
C PHE A 216 7.91 1.54 10.17
N GLU A 217 8.75 2.53 10.50
CA GLU A 217 8.34 3.79 11.09
C GLU A 217 7.39 4.57 10.18
N ASP A 218 7.48 4.42 8.85
CA ASP A 218 6.56 5.05 7.92
C ASP A 218 5.11 4.56 8.11
N LEU A 219 4.91 3.34 8.65
CA LEU A 219 3.58 2.86 9.01
C LEU A 219 3.11 3.44 10.35
N THR A 220 3.95 3.40 11.37
CA THR A 220 3.54 3.72 12.75
C THR A 220 3.11 5.17 12.92
N HIS A 221 3.70 6.10 12.17
CA HIS A 221 3.28 7.51 12.15
C HIS A 221 1.88 7.72 11.53
N HIS A 222 1.38 6.73 10.79
CA HIS A 222 0.11 6.79 10.06
C HIS A 222 -0.93 5.77 10.54
N ILE A 223 -0.55 4.84 11.40
CA ILE A 223 -1.48 4.07 12.24
C ILE A 223 -1.93 5.02 13.36
N GLY A 224 -2.70 6.04 12.98
CA GLY A 224 -3.38 6.92 13.91
C GLY A 224 -4.58 6.19 14.51
N THR A 225 -4.51 5.92 15.81
CA THR A 225 -5.67 5.87 16.71
C THR A 225 -6.84 4.94 16.32
N ASP A 226 -6.59 3.76 15.74
CA ASP A 226 -7.63 2.71 15.69
C ASP A 226 -7.76 2.07 17.09
N LEU A 227 -8.13 2.93 18.05
CA LEU A 227 -8.27 2.61 19.45
C LEU A 227 -9.72 2.21 19.67
N ARG A 228 -9.96 0.90 19.65
CA ARG A 228 -11.27 0.38 20.02
C ARG A 228 -11.37 0.31 21.55
N ILE A 229 -12.30 1.07 22.11
CA ILE A 229 -12.56 1.08 23.56
C ILE A 229 -13.77 0.19 23.82
N GLY A 230 -13.56 -0.87 24.58
CA GLY A 230 -14.64 -1.66 25.13
C GLY A 230 -14.83 -1.37 26.62
N ARG A 231 -16.08 -1.43 27.07
CA ARG A 231 -16.45 -1.27 28.48
C ARG A 231 -17.19 -2.52 28.93
N GLY A 232 -16.57 -3.25 29.86
CA GLY A 232 -17.23 -4.32 30.59
C GLY A 232 -17.63 -3.85 31.97
N VAL A 233 -18.83 -4.27 32.39
CA VAL A 233 -19.36 -4.02 33.72
C VAL A 233 -20.06 -5.30 34.12
N ASP A 234 -19.69 -5.85 35.27
CA ASP A 234 -20.29 -7.04 35.83
C ASP A 234 -20.66 -6.78 37.29
N PHE A 235 -21.71 -7.47 37.78
CA PHE A 235 -22.24 -7.31 39.12
C PHE A 235 -22.58 -8.67 39.70
N HIS A 236 -21.95 -9.02 40.82
CA HIS A 236 -22.31 -10.20 41.59
C HIS A 236 -22.83 -9.85 42.98
N GLN A 237 -23.68 -10.73 43.52
CA GLN A 237 -24.22 -10.59 44.87
C GLN A 237 -23.27 -11.20 45.91
N PHE A 238 -23.07 -10.50 47.02
CA PHE A 238 -22.36 -11.05 48.17
C PHE A 238 -23.24 -11.94 49.04
N GLN A 239 -22.61 -12.93 49.66
CA GLN A 239 -23.19 -13.74 50.73
C GLN A 239 -22.12 -14.02 51.80
N PRO A 240 -22.50 -14.47 53.02
CA PRO A 240 -21.51 -14.94 54.00
C PRO A 240 -20.65 -16.09 53.44
N GLY A 241 -19.36 -16.11 53.77
CA GLY A 241 -18.43 -17.17 53.34
C GLY A 241 -17.02 -16.96 53.89
N ASP A 242 -16.05 -17.71 53.38
CA ASP A 242 -14.67 -17.75 53.89
C ASP A 242 -13.64 -17.21 52.87
N GLY A 243 -14.10 -16.38 51.93
CA GLY A 243 -13.26 -15.71 50.96
C GLY A 243 -13.85 -15.69 49.57
N LEU A 244 -13.17 -14.96 48.70
CA LEU A 244 -13.57 -14.76 47.30
C LEU A 244 -12.36 -14.58 46.39
N THR A 245 -12.52 -14.89 45.12
CA THR A 245 -11.47 -14.77 44.10
C THR A 245 -11.74 -13.55 43.23
N LEU A 246 -10.73 -12.69 43.05
CA LEU A 246 -10.77 -11.55 42.13
C LEU A 246 -9.49 -11.52 41.29
N GLY A 247 -9.59 -11.52 39.97
CA GLY A 247 -8.44 -11.53 39.07
C GLY A 247 -7.52 -12.74 39.29
N ASN A 248 -8.09 -13.91 39.59
CA ASN A 248 -7.41 -15.15 39.94
C ASN A 248 -6.58 -15.07 41.24
N VAL A 249 -6.88 -14.10 42.12
CA VAL A 249 -6.27 -13.98 43.45
C VAL A 249 -7.32 -14.25 44.52
N PHE A 250 -7.06 -15.23 45.39
CA PHE A 250 -7.93 -15.52 46.52
C PHE A 250 -7.72 -14.51 47.65
N ILE A 251 -8.82 -14.00 48.17
CA ILE A 251 -8.87 -13.02 49.26
C ILE A 251 -9.64 -13.66 50.42
N ASP A 252 -8.93 -13.93 51.51
CA ASP A 252 -9.52 -14.42 52.76
C ASP A 252 -10.34 -13.30 53.42
N CYS A 253 -11.66 -13.54 53.55
CA CYS A 253 -12.59 -12.63 54.19
C CYS A 253 -13.89 -13.35 54.57
N LYS A 254 -14.77 -12.68 55.32
CA LYS A 254 -16.06 -13.25 55.77
C LYS A 254 -17.18 -13.20 54.71
N LEU A 255 -16.82 -12.97 53.46
CA LEU A 255 -17.74 -12.80 52.33
C LEU A 255 -17.37 -13.81 51.24
N SER A 256 -18.37 -14.26 50.51
CA SER A 256 -18.22 -14.99 49.24
C SER A 256 -19.16 -14.41 48.19
N ILE A 257 -19.00 -14.84 46.94
CA ILE A 257 -19.75 -14.35 45.79
C ILE A 257 -20.75 -15.43 45.35
N VAL A 258 -22.02 -15.03 45.13
CA VAL A 258 -23.02 -15.90 44.50
C VAL A 258 -22.72 -15.97 42.99
N ALA A 259 -22.25 -17.12 42.51
CA ALA A 259 -21.89 -17.30 41.09
C ALA A 259 -22.27 -18.68 40.56
N HIS A 260 -22.45 -18.76 39.24
CA HIS A 260 -22.67 -20.02 38.51
C HIS A 260 -21.35 -20.65 37.99
N SER A 261 -20.22 -19.97 38.18
CA SER A 261 -18.87 -20.35 37.71
C SER A 261 -17.81 -20.18 38.83
N ASP A 262 -16.64 -19.64 38.51
CA ASP A 262 -15.56 -19.26 39.44
C ASP A 262 -15.86 -17.99 40.25
N GLY A 263 -16.88 -17.22 39.86
CA GLY A 263 -17.31 -16.01 40.56
C GLY A 263 -16.36 -14.81 40.42
N ASP A 264 -15.39 -14.89 39.51
CA ASP A 264 -14.38 -13.85 39.32
C ASP A 264 -14.89 -12.71 38.45
N ILE A 265 -15.49 -11.73 39.12
CA ILE A 265 -16.07 -10.55 38.51
C ILE A 265 -15.06 -9.70 37.73
N ILE A 266 -13.76 -9.75 38.07
CA ILE A 266 -12.73 -8.99 37.35
C ILE A 266 -12.51 -9.61 35.98
N LEU A 267 -12.36 -10.94 35.93
CA LEU A 267 -12.16 -11.64 34.66
C LEU A 267 -13.37 -11.49 33.75
N HIS A 268 -14.58 -11.62 34.30
CA HIS A 268 -15.81 -11.41 33.53
C HIS A 268 -15.90 -10.00 32.94
N ALA A 269 -15.69 -8.95 33.76
CA ALA A 269 -15.73 -7.57 33.30
C ALA A 269 -14.62 -7.28 32.26
N ILE A 270 -13.43 -7.86 32.40
CA ILE A 270 -12.36 -7.73 31.40
C ILE A 270 -12.73 -8.45 30.10
N SER A 271 -13.26 -9.68 30.16
CA SER A 271 -13.72 -10.42 28.99
C SER A 271 -14.76 -9.63 28.20
N ASP A 272 -15.73 -9.02 28.89
CA ASP A 272 -16.74 -8.17 28.28
C ASP A 272 -16.16 -6.90 27.64
N ALA A 273 -15.16 -6.28 28.29
CA ALA A 273 -14.46 -5.14 27.73
C ALA A 273 -13.69 -5.54 26.45
N LEU A 274 -13.01 -6.69 26.46
CA LEU A 274 -12.26 -7.19 25.31
C LEU A 274 -13.18 -7.56 24.14
N LEU A 275 -14.28 -8.28 24.40
CA LEU A 275 -15.28 -8.62 23.40
C LEU A 275 -15.96 -7.37 22.83
N GLY A 276 -16.26 -6.39 23.68
CA GLY A 276 -16.80 -5.09 23.28
C GLY A 276 -15.84 -4.30 22.38
N ALA A 277 -14.54 -4.26 22.72
CA ALA A 277 -13.52 -3.64 21.87
C ALA A 277 -13.34 -4.39 20.53
N ALA A 278 -13.48 -5.72 20.55
CA ALA A 278 -13.38 -6.56 19.35
C ALA A 278 -14.64 -6.52 18.45
N GLY A 279 -15.76 -5.98 18.93
CA GLY A 279 -17.04 -5.99 18.20
C GLY A 279 -17.70 -7.37 18.15
N LEU A 280 -17.45 -8.21 19.16
CA LEU A 280 -17.91 -9.61 19.25
C LEU A 280 -19.06 -9.79 20.28
N ARG A 281 -19.84 -8.73 20.52
CA ARG A 281 -21.04 -8.77 21.38
C ARG A 281 -22.29 -9.03 20.57
#